data_AF-A0A2U3Z5A2-F1
#
_entry.id   AF-A0A2U3Z5A2-F1
#
_cell.length_a   1.000
_cell.length_b   1.000
_cell.length_c   1.000
_cell.angle_alpha   90.00
_cell.angle_beta   90.00
_cell.angle_gamma   90.00
#
_symmetry.space_group_name_H-M   'P 1'
#
loop_
_entity.id
_entity.type
_entity.pdbx_description
1 polymer ?
#
loop_
_entity_poly.entity_id
_entity_poly.type
_entity_poly.pdbx_seq_one_letter_code
_entity_poly.pdbx_strand_id
1 'polypeptide(L)'
;MFRRITLLTLRLKKELVGRCKMAFLRLQILTKDSVTVSVDGVVYYRVQNATLAVANITNADSATRLLAQTTLRNVLGTKNLSQILSDREEIAHNMQCTLDDATDDWGIKVERVEIKDVKLPVQLQRAMAAEAEASREARAKVIAAEGEMNASRALKEASMVITESPAALQLRYLQTLTTIAAEKNSTIVFPLPIDMLQGIVGAKQ
;
A
#
# COMPACT_ATOMS: atom_id res chain seq x y z
N MET A 1 -28.79 20.20 -43.48
CA MET A 1 -29.22 19.34 -42.36
C MET A 1 -28.73 17.90 -42.49
N PHE A 2 -28.89 17.25 -43.65
CA PHE A 2 -28.45 15.86 -43.90
C PHE A 2 -26.95 15.59 -43.70
N ARG A 3 -26.04 16.48 -44.14
CA ARG A 3 -24.58 16.28 -43.96
C ARG A 3 -24.13 16.18 -42.50
N ARG A 4 -24.81 16.85 -41.55
CA ARG A 4 -24.49 16.77 -40.10
C ARG A 4 -24.89 15.41 -39.50
N ILE A 5 -25.99 14.82 -39.96
CA ILE A 5 -26.47 13.50 -39.51
C ILE A 5 -25.54 12.39 -40.01
N THR A 6 -25.05 12.47 -41.26
CA THR A 6 -24.04 11.54 -41.80
C THR A 6 -22.68 11.61 -41.10
N LEU A 7 -22.24 12.81 -40.69
CA LEU A 7 -20.99 12.97 -39.93
C LEU A 7 -21.11 12.45 -38.50
N LEU A 8 -22.27 12.63 -37.84
CA LEU A 8 -22.53 12.04 -36.53
C LEU A 8 -22.54 10.51 -36.57
N THR A 9 -23.18 9.91 -37.58
CA THR A 9 -23.23 8.45 -37.75
C THR A 9 -21.86 7.84 -38.05
N LEU A 10 -20.97 8.54 -38.78
CA LEU A 10 -19.57 8.10 -38.99
C LEU A 10 -18.69 8.22 -37.73
N ARG A 11 -18.92 9.25 -36.89
CA ARG A 11 -18.22 9.41 -35.61
C ARG A 11 -18.66 8.36 -34.59
N LEU A 12 -19.98 8.14 -34.51
CA LEU A 12 -20.59 7.07 -33.71
C LEU A 12 -20.12 5.68 -34.15
N LYS A 13 -19.95 5.39 -35.45
CA LYS A 13 -19.44 4.08 -35.91
C LYS A 13 -18.01 3.76 -35.42
N LYS A 14 -17.18 4.77 -35.17
CA LYS A 14 -15.84 4.59 -34.57
C LYS A 14 -15.88 4.53 -33.04
N GLU A 15 -16.82 5.22 -32.39
CA GLU A 15 -17.00 5.21 -30.93
C GLU A 15 -17.79 4.00 -30.41
N LEU A 16 -18.67 3.39 -31.21
CA LEU A 16 -19.55 2.29 -30.80
C LEU A 16 -18.87 0.93 -30.62
N VAL A 17 -17.64 0.75 -31.11
CA VAL A 17 -16.89 -0.53 -31.00
C VAL A 17 -15.69 -0.42 -30.05
N GLY A 18 -15.28 0.79 -29.68
CA GLY A 18 -14.13 1.05 -28.84
C GLY A 18 -14.51 1.36 -27.39
N ARG A 19 -13.71 0.89 -26.43
CA ARG A 19 -13.78 1.37 -25.04
C ARG A 19 -13.55 2.88 -25.03
N CYS A 20 -14.53 3.65 -24.59
CA CYS A 20 -14.41 5.09 -24.44
C CYS A 20 -13.67 5.38 -23.13
N LYS A 21 -12.63 6.21 -23.24
CA LYS A 21 -11.85 6.68 -22.08
C LYS A 21 -12.16 8.14 -21.86
N MET A 22 -12.76 8.46 -20.72
CA MET A 22 -13.03 9.83 -20.32
C MET A 22 -12.21 10.18 -19.08
N ALA A 23 -11.28 11.12 -19.23
CA ALA A 23 -10.66 11.79 -18.11
C ALA A 23 -11.54 12.98 -17.69
N PHE A 24 -11.92 13.05 -16.41
CA PHE A 24 -12.59 14.25 -15.88
C PHE A 24 -11.54 15.22 -15.30
N LEU A 25 -11.86 16.52 -15.33
CA LEU A 25 -10.95 17.61 -14.98
C LEU A 25 -10.59 17.59 -13.48
N ARG A 26 -9.34 17.96 -13.13
CA ARG A 26 -8.87 18.17 -11.75
C ARG A 26 -9.94 18.80 -10.86
N LEU A 27 -10.28 18.12 -9.77
CA LEU A 27 -11.23 18.63 -8.79
C LEU A 27 -10.52 18.96 -7.48
N GLN A 28 -10.74 20.17 -6.97
CA GLN A 28 -10.38 20.54 -5.61
C GLN A 28 -11.55 20.26 -4.67
N ILE A 29 -11.28 19.52 -3.60
CA ILE A 29 -12.29 19.03 -2.65
C ILE A 29 -11.75 19.19 -1.24
N LEU A 30 -12.64 19.48 -0.30
CA LEU A 30 -12.36 19.43 1.12
C LEU A 30 -12.77 18.05 1.64
N THR A 31 -11.84 17.32 2.26
CA THR A 31 -12.14 16.06 2.93
C THR A 31 -12.84 16.31 4.26
N LYS A 32 -13.34 15.23 4.88
CA LYS A 32 -13.95 15.28 6.23
C LYS A 32 -13.01 15.87 7.29
N ASP A 33 -11.70 15.67 7.13
CA ASP A 33 -10.66 16.19 8.03
C ASP A 33 -10.28 17.66 7.75
N SER A 34 -11.07 18.38 6.95
CA SER A 34 -10.80 19.76 6.56
C SER A 34 -9.49 19.95 5.78
N VAL A 35 -9.04 18.94 5.04
CA VAL A 35 -7.87 19.01 4.18
C VAL A 35 -8.28 19.27 2.74
N THR A 36 -7.65 20.27 2.11
CA THR A 36 -7.84 20.56 0.69
C THR A 36 -7.00 19.60 -0.15
N VAL A 37 -7.65 18.81 -1.01
CA VAL A 37 -6.99 17.86 -1.91
C VAL A 37 -7.41 18.11 -3.35
N SER A 38 -6.46 17.96 -4.27
CA SER A 38 -6.74 17.95 -5.72
C SER A 38 -6.70 16.52 -6.22
N VAL A 39 -7.80 16.01 -6.77
CA VAL A 39 -7.90 14.63 -7.24
C VAL A 39 -8.09 14.59 -8.74
N ASP A 40 -7.33 13.71 -9.38
CA ASP A 40 -7.40 13.36 -10.79
C ASP A 40 -7.93 11.92 -10.95
N GLY A 41 -8.77 11.68 -11.95
CA GLY A 41 -9.29 10.34 -12.23
C GLY A 41 -9.77 10.14 -13.66
N VAL A 42 -10.00 8.89 -14.00
CA VAL A 42 -10.42 8.44 -15.33
C VAL A 42 -11.57 7.45 -15.19
N VAL A 43 -12.56 7.59 -16.05
CA VAL A 43 -13.69 6.67 -16.18
C VAL A 43 -13.59 5.99 -17.55
N TYR A 44 -13.65 4.66 -17.53
CA TYR A 44 -13.77 3.83 -18.73
C TYR A 44 -15.22 3.40 -18.85
N TYR A 45 -15.83 3.74 -19.98
CA TYR A 45 -17.21 3.38 -20.27
C TYR A 45 -17.34 2.91 -21.72
N ARG A 46 -18.43 2.21 -22.00
CA ARG A 46 -18.82 1.85 -23.36
C ARG A 46 -20.30 2.13 -23.57
N VAL A 47 -20.68 2.45 -24.80
CA VAL A 47 -22.09 2.58 -25.16
C VAL A 47 -22.66 1.17 -25.33
N GLN A 48 -23.59 0.77 -24.46
CA GLN A 48 -24.27 -0.51 -24.57
C GLN A 48 -25.48 -0.42 -25.50
N ASN A 49 -26.22 0.70 -25.44
CA ASN A 49 -27.39 0.91 -26.27
C ASN A 49 -27.34 2.26 -27.01
N ALA A 50 -27.07 2.21 -28.31
CA ALA A 50 -26.92 3.38 -29.16
C ALA A 50 -28.20 4.19 -29.32
N THR A 51 -29.38 3.55 -29.27
CA THR A 51 -30.65 4.27 -29.42
C THR A 51 -30.97 5.11 -28.19
N LEU A 52 -30.76 4.57 -26.98
CA LEU A 52 -30.91 5.30 -25.72
C LEU A 52 -29.91 6.45 -25.61
N ALA A 53 -28.64 6.21 -25.97
CA ALA A 53 -27.59 7.22 -25.89
C ALA A 53 -27.84 8.44 -26.78
N VAL A 54 -28.48 8.25 -27.94
CA VAL A 54 -28.80 9.35 -28.87
C VAL A 54 -30.16 9.99 -28.56
N ALA A 55 -31.10 9.23 -27.99
CA ALA A 55 -32.44 9.72 -27.70
C ALA A 55 -32.53 10.56 -26.42
N ASN A 56 -31.83 10.16 -25.36
CA ASN A 56 -32.05 10.76 -24.03
C ASN A 56 -31.23 12.03 -23.80
N ILE A 57 -30.10 12.22 -24.46
CA ILE A 57 -29.20 13.34 -24.19
C ILE A 57 -28.50 13.84 -25.47
N THR A 58 -28.35 15.17 -25.57
CA THR A 58 -27.64 15.82 -26.68
C THR A 58 -26.13 15.56 -26.67
N ASN A 59 -25.52 15.42 -25.48
CA ASN A 59 -24.09 15.13 -25.25
C ASN A 59 -23.88 14.25 -24.00
N ALA A 60 -23.85 12.92 -24.19
CA ALA A 60 -23.65 11.93 -23.12
C ALA A 60 -22.35 12.16 -22.34
N ASP A 61 -21.24 12.40 -23.05
CA ASP A 61 -19.92 12.61 -22.44
C ASP A 61 -19.90 13.75 -21.43
N SER A 62 -20.51 14.90 -21.77
CA SER A 62 -20.55 16.06 -20.88
C SER A 62 -21.37 15.82 -19.62
N ALA A 63 -22.51 15.14 -19.75
CA ALA A 63 -23.38 14.80 -18.63
C ALA A 63 -22.69 13.78 -17.70
N THR A 64 -22.10 12.73 -18.26
CA THR A 64 -21.32 11.74 -17.49
C THR A 64 -20.13 12.39 -16.79
N ARG A 65 -19.46 13.37 -17.40
CA ARG A 65 -18.36 14.12 -16.77
C ARG A 65 -18.82 14.90 -15.54
N LEU A 66 -19.95 15.59 -15.63
CA LEU A 66 -20.51 16.37 -14.50
C LEU A 66 -20.99 15.44 -13.38
N LEU A 67 -21.64 14.32 -13.72
CA LEU A 67 -22.01 13.31 -12.74
C LEU A 67 -20.78 12.74 -12.05
N ALA A 68 -19.75 12.34 -12.80
CA ALA A 68 -18.51 11.81 -12.22
C ALA A 68 -17.86 12.79 -11.24
N GLN A 69 -17.83 14.09 -11.57
CA GLN A 69 -17.31 15.12 -10.66
C GLN A 69 -18.16 15.24 -9.39
N THR A 70 -19.49 15.20 -9.51
CA THR A 70 -20.40 15.31 -8.37
C THR A 70 -20.30 14.08 -7.46
N THR A 71 -20.31 12.88 -8.03
CA THR A 71 -20.16 11.62 -7.30
C THR A 71 -18.81 11.56 -6.59
N LEU A 72 -17.72 11.92 -7.28
CA LEU A 72 -16.39 11.96 -6.68
C LEU A 72 -16.31 12.95 -5.51
N ARG A 73 -16.92 14.14 -5.66
CA ARG A 73 -17.01 15.13 -4.57
C ARG A 73 -17.76 14.59 -3.36
N ASN A 74 -18.89 13.93 -3.58
CA ASN A 74 -19.72 13.39 -2.50
C ASN A 74 -18.98 12.27 -1.74
N VAL A 75 -18.42 11.31 -2.47
CA VAL A 75 -17.70 10.18 -1.84
C VAL A 75 -16.47 10.68 -1.10
N LEU A 76 -15.62 11.51 -1.73
CA LEU A 76 -14.40 12.01 -1.09
C LEU A 76 -14.67 13.01 0.04
N GLY A 77 -15.79 13.73 0.01
CA GLY A 77 -16.19 14.63 1.10
C GLY A 77 -16.59 13.90 2.39
N THR A 78 -17.05 12.64 2.28
CA THR A 78 -17.43 11.83 3.46
C THR A 78 -16.27 11.03 4.06
N LYS A 79 -15.15 10.92 3.34
CA LYS A 79 -13.99 10.11 3.72
C LYS A 79 -12.87 10.97 4.28
N ASN A 80 -12.06 10.36 5.14
CA ASN A 80 -10.87 10.96 5.72
C ASN A 80 -9.69 10.89 4.74
N LEU A 81 -8.69 11.75 4.91
CA LEU A 81 -7.51 11.76 4.02
C LEU A 81 -6.77 10.41 4.03
N SER A 82 -6.60 9.82 5.21
CA SER A 82 -5.92 8.52 5.37
C SER A 82 -6.66 7.40 4.63
N GLN A 83 -7.99 7.37 4.71
CA GLN A 83 -8.83 6.41 3.99
C GLN A 83 -8.74 6.60 2.48
N ILE A 84 -8.69 7.86 2.00
CA ILE A 84 -8.53 8.15 0.58
C ILE A 84 -7.17 7.64 0.04
N LEU A 85 -6.14 7.64 0.89
CA LEU A 85 -4.82 7.15 0.51
C LEU A 85 -4.70 5.61 0.58
N SER A 86 -5.31 4.98 1.58
CA SER A 86 -5.25 3.53 1.80
C SER A 86 -6.28 2.75 0.97
N ASP A 87 -7.54 3.22 0.92
CA ASP A 87 -8.69 2.45 0.44
C ASP A 87 -9.11 2.90 -0.97
N ARG A 88 -8.13 3.18 -1.85
CA ARG A 88 -8.38 3.71 -3.20
C ARG A 88 -9.24 2.79 -4.06
N GLU A 89 -9.04 1.49 -3.95
CA GLU A 89 -9.77 0.48 -4.71
C GLU A 89 -11.24 0.41 -4.29
N GLU A 90 -11.52 0.47 -2.99
CA GLU A 90 -12.89 0.49 -2.46
C GLU A 90 -13.64 1.75 -2.92
N ILE A 91 -12.98 2.92 -2.86
CA ILE A 91 -13.56 4.19 -3.32
C ILE A 91 -13.85 4.12 -4.83
N ALA A 92 -12.91 3.60 -5.61
CA ALA A 92 -13.07 3.45 -7.05
C ALA A 92 -14.24 2.51 -7.40
N HIS A 93 -14.38 1.40 -6.67
CA HIS A 93 -15.48 0.45 -6.87
C HIS A 93 -16.84 1.06 -6.49
N ASN A 94 -16.94 1.72 -5.35
CA ASN A 94 -18.15 2.41 -4.93
C ASN A 94 -18.57 3.49 -5.96
N MET A 95 -17.60 4.26 -6.45
CA MET A 95 -17.84 5.24 -7.50
C MET A 95 -18.30 4.59 -8.80
N GLN A 96 -17.72 3.45 -9.19
CA GLN A 96 -18.13 2.70 -10.36
C GLN A 96 -19.60 2.32 -10.26
N CYS A 97 -20.04 1.71 -9.15
CA CYS A 97 -21.44 1.31 -8.97
C CYS A 97 -22.39 2.50 -9.06
N THR A 98 -22.10 3.59 -8.33
CA THR A 98 -22.96 4.79 -8.35
C THR A 98 -23.02 5.46 -9.72
N LEU A 99 -21.91 5.46 -10.47
CA LEU A 99 -21.87 6.02 -11.83
C LEU A 99 -22.63 5.13 -12.80
N ASP A 100 -22.43 3.82 -12.73
CA ASP A 100 -23.07 2.83 -13.59
C ASP A 100 -24.60 2.89 -13.48
N ASP A 101 -25.11 2.86 -12.24
CA ASP A 101 -26.54 2.98 -11.93
C ASP A 101 -27.17 4.25 -12.52
N ALA A 102 -26.46 5.39 -12.45
CA ALA A 102 -26.95 6.67 -12.98
C ALA A 102 -26.82 6.77 -14.51
N THR A 103 -25.88 6.05 -15.13
CA THR A 103 -25.62 6.10 -16.57
C THR A 103 -26.36 5.04 -17.38
N ASP A 104 -26.95 4.03 -16.72
CA ASP A 104 -27.76 3.00 -17.36
C ASP A 104 -28.96 3.60 -18.10
N ASP A 105 -29.59 4.65 -17.55
CA ASP A 105 -30.68 5.40 -18.21
C ASP A 105 -30.24 6.05 -19.54
N TRP A 106 -28.94 6.27 -19.73
CA TRP A 106 -28.37 6.84 -20.95
C TRP A 106 -27.85 5.77 -21.91
N GLY A 107 -27.98 4.48 -21.57
CA GLY A 107 -27.46 3.37 -22.36
C GLY A 107 -25.92 3.29 -22.36
N ILE A 108 -25.27 3.81 -21.32
CA ILE A 108 -23.82 3.81 -21.13
C ILE A 108 -23.50 2.87 -19.98
N LYS A 109 -22.56 1.94 -20.22
CA LYS A 109 -22.05 1.02 -19.19
C LYS A 109 -20.69 1.46 -18.71
N VAL A 110 -20.51 1.63 -17.40
CA VAL A 110 -19.21 1.98 -16.80
C VAL A 110 -18.44 0.70 -16.50
N GLU A 111 -17.30 0.52 -17.16
CA GLU A 111 -16.46 -0.68 -16.99
C GLU A 111 -15.52 -0.55 -15.80
N ARG A 112 -14.93 0.63 -15.60
CA ARG A 112 -13.95 0.86 -14.54
C ARG A 112 -13.78 2.34 -14.24
N VAL A 113 -13.58 2.66 -12.97
CA VAL A 113 -13.13 3.97 -12.50
C VAL A 113 -11.73 3.82 -11.92
N GLU A 114 -10.81 4.70 -12.29
CA GLU A 114 -9.45 4.74 -11.77
C GLU A 114 -9.17 6.12 -11.18
N ILE A 115 -8.76 6.15 -9.90
CA ILE A 115 -8.24 7.36 -9.26
C ILE A 115 -6.74 7.42 -9.57
N LYS A 116 -6.29 8.47 -10.27
CA LYS A 116 -4.88 8.67 -10.62
C LYS A 116 -4.10 9.26 -9.45
N ASP A 117 -4.11 10.59 -9.37
CA ASP A 117 -3.24 11.35 -8.48
C ASP A 117 -4.09 12.11 -7.47
N VAL A 118 -3.64 12.07 -6.21
CA VAL A 118 -4.17 12.90 -5.13
C VAL A 118 -3.04 13.84 -4.74
N LYS A 119 -3.20 15.13 -5.04
CA LYS A 119 -2.22 16.17 -4.73
C LYS A 119 -2.66 16.95 -3.51
N LEU A 120 -1.74 17.08 -2.57
CA LEU A 120 -1.90 17.86 -1.35
C LEU A 120 -1.08 19.17 -1.48
N PRO A 121 -1.44 20.23 -0.74
CA PRO A 121 -0.60 21.41 -0.61
C PRO A 121 0.79 21.04 -0.08
N VAL A 122 1.84 21.61 -0.68
CA VAL A 122 3.24 21.29 -0.37
C VAL A 122 3.58 21.49 1.12
N GLN A 123 2.97 22.50 1.76
CA GLN A 123 3.17 22.78 3.18
C GLN A 123 2.68 21.61 4.06
N LEU A 124 1.47 21.11 3.80
CA LEU A 124 0.87 20.01 4.56
C LEU A 124 1.56 18.67 4.25
N GLN A 125 1.95 18.44 3.00
CA GLN A 125 2.70 17.25 2.60
C GLN A 125 4.03 17.13 3.38
N ARG A 126 4.76 18.25 3.55
CA ARG A 126 6.01 18.27 4.33
C ARG A 126 5.77 17.99 5.81
N ALA A 127 4.74 18.62 6.40
CA ALA A 127 4.40 18.41 7.80
C ALA A 127 3.99 16.95 8.08
N MET A 128 3.14 16.38 7.22
CA MET A 128 2.73 14.97 7.31
C MET A 128 3.91 14.01 7.11
N ALA A 129 4.82 14.31 6.18
CA ALA A 129 6.01 13.48 5.97
C ALA A 129 6.90 13.46 7.23
N ALA A 130 7.14 14.63 7.84
CA ALA A 130 7.90 14.73 9.08
C ALA A 130 7.23 14.00 10.26
N GLU A 131 5.91 14.15 10.40
CA GLU A 131 5.12 13.44 11.43
C GLU A 131 5.15 11.93 11.23
N ALA A 132 4.97 11.46 9.99
CA ALA A 132 5.00 10.05 9.65
C ALA A 132 6.38 9.44 9.88
N GLU A 133 7.45 10.18 9.58
CA GLU A 133 8.84 9.76 9.85
C GLU A 133 9.09 9.62 11.35
N ALA A 134 8.73 10.64 12.14
CA ALA A 134 8.87 10.60 13.60
C ALA A 134 8.06 9.45 14.23
N SER A 135 6.83 9.22 13.77
CA SER A 135 5.99 8.10 14.25
C SER A 135 6.57 6.74 13.88
N ARG A 136 7.11 6.59 12.66
CA ARG A 136 7.78 5.36 12.22
C ARG A 136 9.05 5.09 13.01
N GLU A 137 9.87 6.11 13.27
CA GLU A 137 11.08 5.97 14.06
C GLU A 137 10.76 5.59 15.51
N ALA A 138 9.75 6.23 16.12
CA ALA A 138 9.30 5.88 17.46
C ALA A 138 8.80 4.42 17.54
N ARG A 139 7.99 3.98 16.56
CA ARG A 139 7.52 2.60 16.49
C ARG A 139 8.67 1.61 16.28
N ALA A 140 9.64 1.94 15.44
CA ALA A 140 10.81 1.10 15.22
C ALA A 140 11.61 0.90 16.51
N LYS A 141 11.79 1.94 17.33
CA LYS A 141 12.46 1.84 18.64
C LYS A 141 11.72 0.92 19.62
N VAL A 142 10.39 1.01 19.67
CA VAL A 142 9.57 0.13 20.52
C VAL A 142 9.73 -1.33 20.09
N ILE A 143 9.62 -1.61 18.78
CA ILE A 143 9.78 -2.96 18.24
C ILE A 143 11.19 -3.50 18.51
N ALA A 144 12.22 -2.67 18.38
CA ALA A 144 13.60 -3.06 18.68
C ALA A 144 13.78 -3.43 20.16
N ALA A 145 13.28 -2.60 21.08
CA ALA A 145 13.35 -2.86 22.51
C ALA A 145 12.57 -4.12 22.92
N GLU A 146 11.38 -4.32 22.34
CA GLU A 146 10.58 -5.53 22.57
C GLU A 146 11.26 -6.78 22.00
N GLY A 147 11.88 -6.66 20.81
CA GLY A 147 12.69 -7.70 20.21
C GLY A 147 13.88 -8.08 21.08
N GLU A 148 14.59 -7.10 21.66
CA GLU A 148 15.72 -7.32 22.56
C GLU A 148 15.30 -7.99 23.88
N MET A 149 14.15 -7.59 24.44
CA MET A 149 13.58 -8.22 25.63
C MET A 149 13.20 -9.68 25.37
N ASN A 150 12.56 -9.96 24.23
CA ASN A 150 12.16 -11.31 23.84
C ASN A 150 13.40 -12.20 23.59
N ALA A 151 14.42 -11.68 22.90
CA ALA A 151 15.68 -12.37 22.69
C ALA A 151 16.38 -12.68 24.02
N SER A 152 16.43 -11.71 24.94
CA SER A 152 17.04 -11.90 26.27
C SER A 152 16.32 -12.97 27.09
N ARG A 153 14.99 -13.02 27.02
CA ARG A 153 14.19 -14.07 27.69
C ARG A 153 14.50 -15.45 27.12
N ALA A 154 14.53 -15.59 25.79
CA ALA A 154 14.87 -16.85 25.14
C ALA A 154 16.29 -17.32 25.49
N LEU A 155 17.27 -16.41 25.53
CA LEU A 155 18.64 -16.72 25.93
C LEU A 155 18.73 -17.15 27.40
N LYS A 156 17.98 -16.50 28.29
CA LYS A 156 17.89 -16.89 29.71
C LYS A 156 17.35 -18.32 29.85
N GLU A 157 16.25 -18.63 29.16
CA GLU A 157 15.66 -19.97 29.17
C GLU A 157 16.64 -21.02 28.64
N ALA A 158 17.30 -20.74 27.53
CA ALA A 158 18.34 -21.61 26.99
C ALA A 158 19.49 -21.83 27.98
N SER A 159 19.92 -20.79 28.71
CA SER A 159 20.98 -20.90 29.73
C SER A 159 20.59 -21.80 30.90
N MET A 160 19.34 -21.72 31.37
CA MET A 160 18.84 -22.61 32.42
C MET A 160 18.88 -24.07 31.98
N VAL A 161 18.39 -24.37 30.77
CA VAL A 161 18.41 -25.73 30.20
C VAL A 161 19.84 -26.26 30.04
N ILE A 162 20.79 -25.42 29.63
CA ILE A 162 22.21 -25.81 29.57
C ILE A 162 22.75 -26.15 30.96
N THR A 163 22.40 -25.36 31.98
CA THR A 163 22.89 -25.55 33.35
C THR A 163 22.37 -26.86 33.94
N GLU A 164 21.13 -27.24 33.60
CA GLU A 164 20.54 -28.52 34.00
C GLU A 164 21.27 -29.73 33.39
N SER A 165 21.88 -29.58 32.21
CA SER A 165 22.59 -30.67 31.53
C SER A 165 24.03 -30.28 31.15
N PRO A 166 25.04 -30.66 31.97
CA PRO A 166 26.45 -30.37 31.70
C PRO A 166 26.94 -30.87 30.32
N ALA A 167 26.34 -31.94 29.80
CA ALA A 167 26.63 -32.47 28.46
C ALA A 167 26.25 -31.49 27.33
N ALA A 168 25.23 -30.63 27.54
CA ALA A 168 24.82 -29.63 26.56
C ALA A 168 25.90 -28.57 26.33
N LEU A 169 26.66 -28.20 27.37
CA LEU A 169 27.81 -27.28 27.26
C LEU A 169 28.93 -27.88 26.41
N GLN A 170 29.24 -29.16 26.59
CA GLN A 170 30.21 -29.88 25.77
C GLN A 170 29.77 -29.97 24.29
N LEU A 171 28.51 -30.29 24.02
CA LEU A 171 27.99 -30.33 22.65
C LEU A 171 28.03 -28.95 21.99
N ARG A 172 27.67 -27.90 22.73
CA ARG A 172 27.80 -26.51 22.27
C ARG A 172 29.25 -26.19 21.92
N TYR A 173 30.20 -26.52 22.80
CA TYR A 173 31.63 -26.32 22.56
C TYR A 173 32.12 -27.01 21.27
N LEU A 174 31.71 -28.27 21.04
CA LEU A 174 32.04 -28.99 19.81
C LEU A 174 31.42 -28.34 18.56
N GLN A 175 30.18 -27.83 18.65
CA GLN A 175 29.55 -27.07 17.56
C GLN A 175 30.27 -25.75 17.26
N THR A 176 30.76 -25.04 18.29
CA THR A 176 31.56 -23.83 18.07
C THR A 176 32.87 -24.18 17.36
N LEU A 177 33.52 -25.29 17.75
CA LEU A 177 34.74 -25.75 17.11
C LEU A 177 34.55 -26.12 15.64
N THR A 178 33.44 -26.79 15.28
CA THR A 178 33.15 -27.09 13.87
C THR A 178 32.86 -25.83 13.04
N THR A 179 32.21 -24.83 13.65
CA THR A 179 31.93 -23.54 12.99
C THR A 179 33.22 -22.76 12.75
N ILE A 180 34.12 -22.70 13.73
CA ILE A 180 35.43 -22.04 13.62
C ILE A 180 36.33 -22.77 12.62
N ALA A 181 36.31 -24.12 12.61
CA ALA A 181 37.06 -24.92 11.65
C ALA A 181 36.59 -24.70 10.20
N ALA A 182 35.31 -24.35 9.99
CA ALA A 182 34.77 -24.05 8.68
C ALA A 182 35.24 -22.70 8.11
N GLU A 183 35.59 -21.71 8.95
CA GLU A 183 35.96 -20.35 8.52
C GLU A 183 37.41 -20.19 8.00
N LYS A 184 38.23 -21.25 7.92
CA LYS A 184 39.62 -21.21 7.41
C LYS A 184 40.52 -20.12 8.06
N ASN A 185 40.35 -19.82 9.35
CA ASN A 185 41.26 -18.91 10.07
C ASN A 185 42.51 -19.66 10.56
N SER A 186 43.70 -19.11 10.30
CA SER A 186 45.01 -19.73 10.58
C SER A 186 45.47 -19.65 12.04
N THR A 187 44.69 -18.99 12.91
CA THR A 187 45.01 -18.82 14.34
C THR A 187 43.81 -19.26 15.18
N ILE A 188 43.89 -20.43 15.80
CA ILE A 188 42.85 -20.99 16.66
C ILE A 188 43.20 -20.61 18.11
N VAL A 189 42.50 -19.62 18.66
CA VAL A 189 42.62 -19.27 20.09
C VAL A 189 41.74 -20.23 20.87
N PHE A 190 42.37 -21.12 21.65
CA PHE A 190 41.68 -22.07 22.53
C PHE A 190 41.43 -21.43 23.91
N PRO A 191 40.19 -21.06 24.26
CA PRO A 191 39.86 -20.74 25.64
C PRO A 191 39.80 -22.06 26.44
N LEU A 192 40.80 -22.29 27.29
CA LEU A 192 40.79 -23.42 28.22
C LEU A 192 40.07 -23.03 29.51
N PRO A 193 39.18 -23.89 30.05
CA PRO A 193 38.55 -23.66 31.34
C PRO A 193 39.59 -23.53 32.45
N ILE A 194 39.38 -22.59 33.36
CA ILE A 194 40.30 -22.28 34.47
C ILE A 194 40.49 -23.51 35.38
N ASP A 195 39.48 -24.38 35.46
CA ASP A 195 39.55 -25.63 36.23
C ASP A 195 40.59 -26.62 35.68
N MET A 196 40.83 -26.64 34.35
CA MET A 196 41.88 -27.47 33.75
C MET A 196 43.28 -26.89 33.98
N LEU A 197 43.39 -25.56 34.09
CA LEU A 197 44.65 -24.87 34.42
C LEU A 197 45.10 -25.15 35.86
N GLN A 198 44.17 -25.29 36.81
CA GLN A 198 44.50 -25.62 38.20
C GLN A 198 45.13 -27.02 38.33
N GLY A 199 44.68 -28.00 37.55
CA GLY A 199 45.27 -29.35 37.56
C GLY A 199 46.72 -29.42 37.03
N ILE A 200 47.12 -28.49 36.17
CA ILE A 200 48.48 -28.41 35.62
C ILE A 200 49.42 -27.61 36.54
N VAL A 201 48.90 -26.57 37.21
CA VAL A 201 49.67 -25.75 38.15
C VAL A 201 49.82 -26.43 39.53
N GLY A 202 48.86 -27.27 39.94
CA GLY A 202 48.89 -28.02 41.20
C GLY A 202 49.78 -29.27 41.23
N ALA A 203 50.33 -29.71 40.09
CA ALA A 203 51.18 -30.90 40.00
C ALA A 203 52.67 -30.65 40.34
N LYS A 204 53.01 -29.46 40.86
CA LYS A 204 54.33 -29.13 41.41
C LYS A 204 54.22 -28.86 42.92
N GLN A 205 54.16 -29.92 43.70
CA GLN A 205 54.73 -29.99 45.06
C GLN A 205 54.97 -31.45 45.43
#